data_AF-G4A7T4-F1
#
_entry.id   AF-G4A7T4-F1
#
_cell.length_a   1.000
_cell.length_b   1.000
_cell.length_c   1.000
_cell.angle_alpha   90.00
_cell.angle_beta   90.00
_cell.angle_gamma   90.00
#
_symmetry.space_group_name_H-M   'P 1'
#
loop_
_entity.id
_entity.type
_entity.pdbx_description
1 polymer ?
#
loop_
_entity_poly.entity_id
_entity_poly.type
_entity_poly.pdbx_seq_one_letter_code
_entity_poly.pdbx_strand_id
1 'polypeptide(L)'
;MPLFTQSDTDNPMTVTQTEKKQSYNLNKLQKRLRRNVGNAIADFNMIEEDDKVMVCLSGGKDSYTLLDILLNLQQNAPINFKIVAVNLDQKQPGFPKHILPEYLQRIGVDYKIVEENTYGVVKEKIPEGKTTCSLCSRLRRGILYRTATELGATKIALGHHRDDMLATLFLNMFYGGKLKSMPPKLISDDGKQIVIRPLAYCKEKDIEKYAVAKAFPIIPCNLCGSQPNLQRQVVKEMLNGWDRQYPGRLETMFSAMQNITLSHLCDPKLFDFKGIKHGQLIEGVEGDTAFDEENITPMQFGDEDQADFSEQEMIAFKEVR
;
A
#
# COMPACT_ATOMS: atom_id res chain seq x y z
N MET A 1 -67.80 -9.44 6.31
CA MET A 1 -66.48 -9.48 7.00
C MET A 1 -65.54 -10.37 6.20
N PRO A 2 -64.23 -10.07 6.16
CA PRO A 2 -63.50 -9.95 4.90
C PRO A 2 -62.38 -11.00 4.67
N LEU A 3 -61.96 -11.03 3.39
CA LEU A 3 -60.60 -11.11 2.83
C LEU A 3 -59.71 -12.36 3.01
N PHE A 4 -59.44 -12.96 1.83
CA PHE A 4 -58.19 -13.55 1.38
C PHE A 4 -56.92 -12.93 1.97
N THR A 5 -55.90 -13.76 2.24
CA THR A 5 -54.56 -13.62 1.62
C THR A 5 -53.74 -14.88 1.88
N GLN A 6 -53.09 -15.35 0.82
CA GLN A 6 -52.12 -16.45 0.78
C GLN A 6 -50.71 -15.97 1.19
N SER A 7 -49.90 -16.98 1.51
CA SER A 7 -48.47 -17.14 1.20
C SER A 7 -47.45 -16.20 1.85
N ASP A 8 -46.69 -16.75 2.78
CA ASP A 8 -45.24 -16.58 2.80
C ASP A 8 -44.61 -17.98 2.89
N THR A 9 -44.31 -18.55 1.72
CA THR A 9 -43.41 -19.70 1.61
C THR A 9 -41.98 -19.17 1.73
N ASP A 10 -41.31 -19.49 2.83
CA ASP A 10 -39.85 -19.39 2.96
C ASP A 10 -39.18 -20.06 1.76
N ASN A 11 -38.48 -19.26 0.95
CA ASN A 11 -37.79 -19.72 -0.25
C ASN A 11 -36.33 -20.10 0.07
N PRO A 12 -35.92 -21.38 -0.04
CA PRO A 12 -34.55 -21.82 0.25
C PRO A 12 -33.52 -21.41 -0.82
N MET A 13 -33.93 -20.74 -1.90
CA MET A 13 -33.06 -20.43 -3.06
C MET A 13 -32.15 -19.19 -2.93
N THR A 14 -32.15 -18.48 -1.79
CA THR A 14 -31.46 -17.17 -1.65
C THR A 14 -30.05 -17.24 -1.05
N VAL A 15 -29.74 -18.26 -0.25
CA VAL A 15 -28.44 -18.37 0.46
C VAL A 15 -27.31 -18.76 -0.50
N THR A 16 -27.54 -19.76 -1.35
CA THR A 16 -26.50 -20.36 -2.21
C THR A 16 -26.05 -19.44 -3.35
N GLN A 17 -26.93 -18.58 -3.86
CA GLN A 17 -26.57 -17.57 -4.88
C GLN A 17 -25.77 -16.42 -4.28
N THR A 18 -26.08 -16.04 -3.04
CA THR A 18 -25.38 -14.97 -2.31
C THR A 18 -23.96 -15.38 -1.97
N GLU A 19 -23.75 -16.62 -1.51
CA GLU A 19 -22.42 -17.19 -1.22
C GLU A 19 -21.53 -17.26 -2.47
N LYS A 20 -22.08 -17.73 -3.60
CA LYS A 20 -21.37 -17.77 -4.89
C LYS A 20 -20.96 -16.38 -5.36
N LYS A 21 -21.85 -15.39 -5.23
CA LYS A 21 -21.55 -13.99 -5.61
C LYS A 21 -20.49 -13.37 -4.69
N GLN A 22 -20.52 -13.65 -3.39
CA GLN A 22 -19.50 -13.20 -2.44
C GLN A 22 -18.12 -13.80 -2.74
N SER A 23 -18.07 -15.12 -3.00
CA SER A 23 -16.83 -15.80 -3.40
C SER A 23 -16.27 -15.26 -4.71
N TYR A 24 -17.12 -15.03 -5.73
CA TYR A 24 -16.72 -14.43 -7.00
C TYR A 24 -16.11 -13.03 -6.82
N ASN A 25 -16.78 -12.16 -6.04
CA ASN A 25 -16.30 -10.82 -5.76
C ASN A 25 -14.96 -10.82 -5.00
N LEU A 26 -14.78 -11.77 -4.07
CA LEU A 26 -13.52 -11.96 -3.36
C LEU A 26 -12.39 -12.38 -4.30
N ASN A 27 -12.64 -13.35 -5.18
CA ASN A 27 -11.65 -13.80 -6.16
C ASN A 27 -11.22 -12.66 -7.09
N LYS A 28 -12.17 -11.85 -7.56
CA LYS A 28 -11.89 -10.66 -8.37
C LYS A 28 -11.04 -9.64 -7.61
N LEU A 29 -11.40 -9.35 -6.36
CA LEU A 29 -10.64 -8.44 -5.50
C LEU A 29 -9.21 -8.93 -5.25
N GLN A 30 -9.05 -10.22 -4.94
CA GLN A 30 -7.74 -10.85 -4.76
C GLN A 30 -6.90 -10.79 -6.04
N LYS A 31 -7.50 -11.09 -7.20
CA LYS A 31 -6.84 -11.00 -8.50
C LYS A 31 -6.37 -9.57 -8.79
N ARG A 32 -7.20 -8.56 -8.51
CA ARG A 32 -6.84 -7.14 -8.66
C ARG A 32 -5.68 -6.74 -7.75
N LEU A 33 -5.75 -7.09 -6.45
CA LEU A 33 -4.66 -6.81 -5.51
C LEU A 33 -3.36 -7.50 -5.94
N ARG A 34 -3.43 -8.78 -6.32
CA ARG A 34 -2.27 -9.55 -6.79
C ARG A 34 -1.64 -8.93 -8.04
N ARG A 35 -2.46 -8.52 -9.02
CA ARG A 35 -1.98 -7.83 -10.23
C ARG A 35 -1.29 -6.51 -9.87
N ASN A 36 -1.92 -5.68 -9.05
CA ASN A 36 -1.35 -4.39 -8.67
C ASN A 36 -0.03 -4.55 -7.90
N VAL A 37 0.06 -5.53 -6.99
CA VAL A 37 1.30 -5.87 -6.30
C VAL A 37 2.37 -6.40 -7.26
N GLY A 38 2.00 -7.30 -8.17
CA GLY A 38 2.90 -7.83 -9.20
C GLY A 38 3.47 -6.73 -10.10
N ASN A 39 2.62 -5.82 -10.58
CA ASN A 39 3.03 -4.67 -11.39
C ASN A 39 3.97 -3.75 -10.61
N ALA A 40 3.66 -3.44 -9.35
CA ALA A 40 4.55 -2.62 -8.51
C ALA A 40 5.91 -3.31 -8.28
N ILE A 41 5.91 -4.63 -8.07
CA ILE A 41 7.17 -5.39 -7.94
C ILE A 41 7.98 -5.33 -9.23
N ALA A 42 7.34 -5.47 -10.39
CA ALA A 42 7.98 -5.42 -11.70
C ALA A 42 8.53 -4.01 -12.02
N ASP A 43 7.67 -2.99 -11.98
CA ASP A 43 8.01 -1.60 -12.34
C ASP A 43 9.18 -1.05 -11.51
N PHE A 44 9.25 -1.43 -10.24
CA PHE A 44 10.28 -0.96 -9.32
C PHE A 44 11.37 -2.00 -9.03
N ASN A 45 11.37 -3.14 -9.71
CA ASN A 45 12.28 -4.28 -9.47
C ASN A 45 12.43 -4.59 -7.96
N MET A 46 11.32 -4.81 -7.25
CA MET A 46 11.32 -4.88 -5.78
C MET A 46 11.86 -6.18 -5.20
N ILE A 47 11.69 -7.30 -5.91
CA ILE A 47 12.04 -8.65 -5.47
C ILE A 47 12.74 -9.34 -6.64
N GLU A 48 13.90 -9.92 -6.34
CA GLU A 48 14.83 -10.54 -7.28
C GLU A 48 15.08 -12.00 -6.88
N GLU A 49 15.74 -12.77 -7.74
CA GLU A 49 16.12 -14.16 -7.44
C GLU A 49 16.94 -14.23 -6.14
N ASP A 50 16.68 -15.26 -5.34
CA ASP A 50 17.31 -15.56 -4.06
C ASP A 50 17.11 -14.50 -2.95
N ASP A 51 16.23 -13.51 -3.16
CA ASP A 51 15.93 -12.53 -2.12
C ASP A 51 15.31 -13.17 -0.88
N LYS A 52 15.68 -12.62 0.29
CA LYS A 52 14.99 -12.90 1.54
C LYS A 52 14.22 -11.66 1.97
N VAL A 53 12.91 -11.73 1.86
CA VAL A 53 11.96 -10.65 2.10
C VAL A 53 11.45 -10.71 3.54
N MET A 54 11.85 -9.74 4.35
CA MET A 54 11.31 -9.53 5.69
C MET A 54 10.03 -8.68 5.61
N VAL A 55 8.87 -9.29 5.84
CA VAL A 55 7.58 -8.58 5.85
C VAL A 55 7.31 -8.05 7.24
N CYS A 56 7.18 -6.73 7.39
CA CYS A 56 6.92 -6.10 8.69
C CYS A 56 5.42 -6.12 9.02
N LEU A 57 5.02 -6.92 10.01
CA LEU A 57 3.63 -7.02 10.47
C LEU A 57 3.36 -6.12 11.66
N SER A 58 2.42 -5.18 11.48
CA SER A 58 1.94 -4.31 12.56
C SER A 58 0.70 -4.86 13.26
N GLY A 59 0.05 -5.88 12.69
CA GLY A 59 -1.27 -6.35 13.11
C GLY A 59 -2.44 -5.57 12.49
N GLY A 60 -2.15 -4.60 11.61
CA GLY A 60 -3.17 -3.87 10.85
C GLY A 60 -3.53 -4.54 9.52
N LYS A 61 -4.68 -4.13 8.96
CA LYS A 61 -5.24 -4.62 7.69
C LYS A 61 -4.24 -4.64 6.53
N ASP A 62 -3.40 -3.61 6.43
CA ASP A 62 -2.49 -3.43 5.30
C ASP A 62 -1.33 -4.42 5.39
N SER A 63 -0.80 -4.63 6.60
CA SER A 63 0.31 -5.56 6.81
C SER A 63 -0.10 -7.03 6.64
N TYR A 64 -1.33 -7.41 7.01
CA TYR A 64 -1.86 -8.75 6.73
C TYR A 64 -2.10 -8.95 5.24
N THR A 65 -2.71 -7.96 4.57
CA THR A 65 -2.94 -8.02 3.12
C THR A 65 -1.63 -8.15 2.37
N LEU A 66 -0.60 -7.39 2.73
CA LEU A 66 0.73 -7.51 2.13
C LEU A 66 1.30 -8.92 2.27
N LEU A 67 1.26 -9.49 3.48
CA LEU A 67 1.78 -10.84 3.72
C LEU A 67 1.04 -11.88 2.89
N ASP A 68 -0.30 -11.88 2.92
CA ASP A 68 -1.13 -12.87 2.23
C ASP A 68 -0.93 -12.81 0.70
N ILE A 69 -0.87 -11.61 0.12
CA ILE A 69 -0.64 -11.44 -1.32
C ILE A 69 0.78 -11.87 -1.72
N LEU A 70 1.81 -11.53 -0.92
CA LEU A 70 3.18 -11.97 -1.22
C LEU A 70 3.34 -13.50 -1.12
N LEU A 71 2.71 -14.15 -0.14
CA LEU A 71 2.70 -15.61 -0.05
C LEU A 71 2.01 -16.24 -1.27
N ASN A 72 0.90 -15.66 -1.75
CA ASN A 72 0.23 -16.14 -2.95
C ASN A 72 1.07 -15.94 -4.23
N LEU A 73 1.78 -14.82 -4.32
CA LEU A 73 2.70 -14.54 -5.43
C LEU A 73 3.88 -15.50 -5.42
N GLN A 74 4.48 -15.77 -4.25
CA GLN A 74 5.62 -16.68 -4.11
C GLN A 74 5.35 -18.08 -4.68
N GLN A 75 4.11 -18.58 -4.56
CA GLN A 75 3.72 -19.90 -5.10
C GLN A 75 3.72 -19.97 -6.63
N ASN A 76 3.61 -18.84 -7.32
CA ASN A 76 3.43 -18.78 -8.78
C ASN A 76 4.48 -17.89 -9.47
N ALA A 77 5.42 -17.32 -8.70
CA ALA A 77 6.42 -16.41 -9.23
C ALA A 77 7.44 -17.17 -10.08
N PRO A 78 7.97 -16.55 -11.16
CA PRO A 78 9.03 -17.14 -11.97
C PRO A 78 10.41 -17.11 -11.26
N ILE A 79 10.48 -16.51 -10.07
CA ILE A 79 11.70 -16.33 -9.28
C ILE A 79 11.56 -16.99 -7.90
N ASN A 80 12.66 -17.50 -7.37
CA ASN A 80 12.70 -18.03 -6.01
C ASN A 80 13.07 -16.92 -5.02
N PHE A 81 12.23 -16.70 -4.02
CA PHE A 81 12.53 -15.82 -2.90
C PHE A 81 11.93 -16.40 -1.63
N LYS A 82 12.44 -15.98 -0.47
CA LYS A 82 11.97 -16.44 0.85
C LYS A 82 11.22 -15.31 1.56
N ILE A 83 10.19 -15.64 2.32
CA ILE A 83 9.43 -14.69 3.14
C ILE A 83 9.66 -15.02 4.61
N VAL A 84 9.93 -14.01 5.42
CA VAL A 84 9.88 -14.09 6.89
C VAL A 84 9.03 -12.95 7.43
N ALA A 85 8.02 -13.29 8.22
CA ALA A 85 7.15 -12.33 8.90
C ALA A 85 7.83 -11.81 10.17
N VAL A 86 7.90 -10.49 10.35
CA VAL A 86 8.50 -9.89 11.54
C VAL A 86 7.55 -8.91 12.19
N ASN A 87 7.27 -9.13 13.47
CA ASN A 87 6.55 -8.17 14.31
C ASN A 87 7.50 -7.55 15.35
N LEU A 88 7.25 -6.30 15.70
CA LEU A 88 7.91 -5.60 16.78
C LEU A 88 6.90 -5.34 17.90
N ASP A 89 6.95 -6.14 18.98
CA ASP A 89 6.24 -5.88 20.24
C ASP A 89 6.99 -4.78 21.00
N GLN A 90 6.38 -3.59 21.00
CA GLN A 90 6.92 -2.37 21.60
C GLN A 90 6.70 -2.29 23.12
N LYS A 91 6.16 -3.35 23.74
CA LYS A 91 5.78 -3.42 25.16
C LYS A 91 4.74 -2.39 25.58
N GLN A 92 3.88 -1.99 24.64
CA GLN A 92 2.77 -1.12 24.96
C GLN A 92 1.75 -1.83 25.87
N PRO A 93 1.16 -1.14 26.86
CA PRO A 93 0.08 -1.70 27.67
C PRO A 93 -1.09 -2.17 26.81
N GLY A 94 -1.61 -3.36 27.11
CA GLY A 94 -2.79 -3.91 26.45
C GLY A 94 -2.55 -4.49 25.03
N PHE A 95 -1.31 -4.61 24.56
CA PHE A 95 -1.04 -5.30 23.29
C PHE A 95 -1.35 -6.81 23.39
N PRO A 96 -2.19 -7.37 22.51
CA PRO A 96 -2.55 -8.78 22.55
C PRO A 96 -1.45 -9.64 21.92
N LYS A 97 -0.49 -10.09 22.76
CA LYS A 97 0.71 -10.82 22.33
C LYS A 97 0.46 -12.15 21.61
N HIS A 98 -0.71 -12.76 21.79
CA HIS A 98 -1.02 -14.09 21.26
C HIS A 98 -1.53 -14.04 19.80
N ILE A 99 -2.19 -12.94 19.40
CA ILE A 99 -2.91 -12.87 18.12
C ILE A 99 -2.00 -13.11 16.90
N LEU A 100 -0.85 -12.43 16.84
CA LEU A 100 0.06 -12.55 15.70
C LEU A 100 0.76 -13.91 15.65
N PRO A 101 1.38 -14.42 16.74
CA PRO A 101 1.96 -15.76 16.76
C PRO A 101 0.97 -16.87 16.35
N GLU A 102 -0.24 -16.87 16.91
CA GLU A 102 -1.26 -17.87 16.60
C GLU A 102 -1.67 -17.81 15.12
N TYR A 103 -1.88 -16.61 14.59
CA TYR A 103 -2.19 -16.42 13.17
C TYR A 103 -1.06 -16.93 12.26
N LEU A 104 0.19 -16.55 12.55
CA LEU A 104 1.37 -16.90 11.74
C LEU A 104 1.66 -18.40 11.78
N GLN A 105 1.51 -19.02 12.96
CA GLN A 105 1.62 -20.47 13.12
C GLN A 105 0.52 -21.20 12.33
N ARG A 106 -0.72 -20.70 12.37
CA ARG A 106 -1.84 -21.30 11.64
C ARG A 106 -1.64 -21.30 10.12
N ILE A 107 -1.05 -20.24 9.56
CA ILE A 107 -0.78 -20.15 8.12
C ILE A 107 0.56 -20.78 7.71
N GLY A 108 1.38 -21.22 8.67
CA GLY A 108 2.63 -21.94 8.41
C GLY A 108 3.76 -21.10 7.81
N VAL A 109 3.82 -19.81 8.11
CA VAL A 109 4.90 -18.92 7.63
C VAL A 109 6.01 -18.78 8.67
N ASP A 110 7.27 -18.71 8.23
CA ASP A 110 8.39 -18.38 9.11
C ASP A 110 8.20 -16.99 9.72
N TYR A 111 8.38 -16.88 11.03
CA TYR A 111 8.23 -15.59 11.71
C TYR A 111 9.18 -15.35 12.88
N LYS A 112 9.39 -14.07 13.21
CA LYS A 112 10.10 -13.61 14.41
C LYS A 112 9.30 -12.50 15.09
N ILE A 113 9.02 -12.68 16.39
CA ILE A 113 8.51 -11.61 17.25
C ILE A 113 9.71 -10.97 17.95
N VAL A 114 9.94 -9.69 17.69
CA VAL A 114 10.98 -8.90 18.34
C VAL A 114 10.36 -8.13 19.49
N GLU A 115 10.87 -8.34 20.70
CA GLU A 115 10.34 -7.73 21.91
C GLU A 115 11.29 -6.65 22.42
N GLU A 116 10.88 -5.37 22.36
CA GLU A 116 11.70 -4.23 22.75
C GLU A 116 10.83 -3.15 23.41
N ASN A 117 11.25 -2.59 24.54
CA ASN A 117 10.47 -1.56 25.25
C ASN A 117 10.65 -0.15 24.64
N THR A 118 10.29 0.02 23.37
CA THR A 118 10.32 1.34 22.73
C THR A 118 9.26 2.28 23.29
N TYR A 119 8.12 1.74 23.75
CA TYR A 119 7.04 2.54 24.34
C TYR A 119 7.49 3.29 25.59
N GLY A 120 8.14 2.59 26.52
CA GLY A 120 8.68 3.20 27.75
C GLY A 120 9.69 4.29 27.44
N VAL A 121 10.64 4.01 26.53
CA VAL A 121 11.67 4.98 26.10
C VAL A 121 11.04 6.24 25.49
N VAL A 122 10.00 6.11 24.68
CA VAL A 122 9.31 7.26 24.08
C VAL A 122 8.60 8.09 25.13
N LYS A 123 7.91 7.45 26.09
CA LYS A 123 7.23 8.14 27.20
C LYS A 123 8.20 8.87 28.13
N GLU A 124 9.37 8.27 28.39
CA GLU A 124 10.39 8.88 29.24
C GLU A 124 11.02 10.11 28.57
N LYS A 125 11.30 10.04 27.26
CA LYS A 125 12.05 11.07 26.55
C LYS A 125 11.20 12.21 26.00
N ILE A 126 9.89 12.03 25.87
CA ILE A 126 8.99 13.02 25.25
C ILE A 126 8.00 13.52 26.30
N PRO A 127 8.02 14.82 26.63
CA PRO A 127 7.06 15.41 27.55
C PRO A 127 5.62 15.16 27.10
N GLU A 128 4.72 15.06 28.07
CA GLU A 128 3.30 14.92 27.80
C GLU A 128 2.77 16.06 26.91
N GLY A 129 1.85 15.74 25.99
CA GLY A 129 1.30 16.71 25.03
C GLY A 129 2.21 17.02 23.83
N LYS A 130 3.45 16.50 23.77
CA LYS A 130 4.31 16.62 22.58
C LYS A 130 4.12 15.44 21.61
N THR A 131 4.53 15.62 20.37
CA THR A 131 4.41 14.60 19.32
C THR A 131 5.42 13.47 19.55
N THR A 132 4.93 12.25 19.73
CA THR A 132 5.74 11.05 20.00
C THR A 132 6.19 10.30 18.73
N CYS A 133 5.49 10.53 17.61
CA CYS A 133 5.63 9.77 16.37
C CYS A 133 7.04 9.80 15.77
N SER A 134 7.77 10.92 15.89
CA SER A 134 9.10 11.07 15.30
C SER A 134 10.12 10.13 15.93
N LEU A 135 10.21 10.11 17.27
CA LEU A 135 11.12 9.23 18.00
C LEU A 135 10.68 7.77 17.90
N CYS A 136 9.38 7.49 18.05
CA CYS A 136 8.82 6.15 17.89
C CYS A 136 9.18 5.54 16.52
N SER A 137 8.96 6.29 15.43
CA SER A 137 9.28 5.85 14.07
C SER A 137 10.78 5.58 13.89
N ARG A 138 11.65 6.43 14.45
CA ARG A 138 13.11 6.24 14.39
C ARG A 138 13.56 4.97 15.12
N LEU A 139 13.07 4.74 16.34
CA LEU A 139 13.40 3.55 17.13
C LEU A 139 12.94 2.27 16.43
N ARG A 140 11.68 2.25 15.96
CA ARG A 140 11.12 1.10 15.22
C ARG A 140 11.95 0.77 13.99
N ARG A 141 12.33 1.79 13.20
CA ARG A 141 13.14 1.59 11.99
C ARG A 141 14.50 0.98 12.33
N GLY A 142 15.20 1.50 13.34
CA GLY A 142 16.50 0.98 13.76
C GLY A 142 16.44 -0.49 14.17
N ILE A 143 15.42 -0.86 14.95
CA ILE A 143 15.22 -2.25 15.39
C ILE A 143 14.90 -3.17 14.22
N LEU A 144 14.03 -2.74 13.30
CA LEU A 144 13.68 -3.54 12.11
C LEU A 144 14.89 -3.75 11.20
N TYR A 145 15.73 -2.73 11.00
CA TYR A 145 16.92 -2.84 10.15
C TYR A 145 17.98 -3.76 10.76
N ARG A 146 18.19 -3.65 12.09
CA ARG A 146 19.03 -4.60 12.83
C ARG A 146 18.51 -6.03 12.69
N THR A 147 17.21 -6.23 12.88
CA THR A 147 16.56 -7.54 12.74
C THR A 147 16.69 -8.10 11.32
N ALA A 148 16.53 -7.26 10.29
CA ALA A 148 16.74 -7.65 8.90
C ALA A 148 18.17 -8.14 8.67
N THR A 149 19.16 -7.45 9.24
CA THR A 149 20.57 -7.87 9.18
C THR A 149 20.79 -9.22 9.85
N GLU A 150 20.27 -9.42 11.07
CA GLU A 150 20.37 -10.68 11.82
C GLU A 150 19.73 -11.86 11.08
N LEU A 151 18.62 -11.60 10.36
CA LEU A 151 17.91 -12.62 9.60
C LEU A 151 18.53 -12.86 8.21
N GLY A 152 19.51 -12.06 7.77
CA GLY A 152 20.03 -12.09 6.41
C GLY A 152 18.99 -11.69 5.36
N ALA A 153 18.06 -10.81 5.72
CA ALA A 153 17.05 -10.29 4.80
C ALA A 153 17.64 -9.18 3.92
N THR A 154 17.47 -9.33 2.61
CA THR A 154 17.91 -8.35 1.60
C THR A 154 16.85 -7.27 1.36
N LYS A 155 15.57 -7.63 1.54
CA LYS A 155 14.41 -6.74 1.34
C LYS A 155 13.61 -6.59 2.64
N ILE A 156 13.14 -5.38 2.93
CA ILE A 156 12.21 -5.05 4.02
C ILE A 156 10.89 -4.57 3.40
N ALA A 157 9.84 -5.38 3.48
CA ALA A 157 8.54 -5.05 2.91
C ALA A 157 7.62 -4.38 3.95
N LEU A 158 7.06 -3.22 3.59
CA LEU A 158 6.15 -2.43 4.42
C LEU A 158 4.77 -2.30 3.76
N GLY A 159 3.70 -2.43 4.54
CA GLY A 159 2.31 -2.38 4.07
C GLY A 159 1.78 -0.98 3.72
N HIS A 160 2.61 -0.07 3.22
CA HIS A 160 2.13 1.24 2.77
C HIS A 160 1.53 1.13 1.36
N HIS A 161 0.34 1.70 1.18
CA HIS A 161 -0.43 1.61 -0.06
C HIS A 161 -0.46 2.94 -0.84
N ARG A 162 -1.15 2.96 -1.98
CA ARG A 162 -1.23 4.13 -2.89
C ARG A 162 -1.67 5.40 -2.16
N ASP A 163 -2.74 5.31 -1.38
CA ASP A 163 -3.30 6.46 -0.67
C ASP A 163 -2.36 7.00 0.41
N ASP A 164 -1.53 6.15 1.03
CA ASP A 164 -0.45 6.59 1.95
C ASP A 164 0.62 7.40 1.21
N MET A 165 0.96 6.98 -0.01
CA MET A 165 1.90 7.69 -0.89
C MET A 165 1.34 9.06 -1.27
N LEU A 166 0.08 9.14 -1.67
CA LEU A 166 -0.60 10.41 -1.94
C LEU A 166 -0.64 11.29 -0.70
N ALA A 167 -1.08 10.76 0.45
CA ALA A 167 -1.11 11.53 1.69
C ALA A 167 0.29 12.07 2.06
N THR A 168 1.34 11.30 1.81
CA THR A 168 2.72 11.74 2.04
C THR A 168 3.16 12.81 1.07
N LEU A 169 2.75 12.75 -0.20
CA LEU A 169 2.99 13.81 -1.19
C LEU A 169 2.40 15.15 -0.69
N PHE A 170 1.12 15.15 -0.32
CA PHE A 170 0.43 16.36 0.16
C PHE A 170 1.00 16.88 1.47
N LEU A 171 1.37 16.00 2.40
CA LEU A 171 2.05 16.42 3.63
C LEU A 171 3.36 17.17 3.34
N ASN A 172 4.19 16.65 2.42
CA ASN A 172 5.44 17.33 2.05
C ASN A 172 5.18 18.60 1.25
N MET A 173 4.17 18.63 0.39
CA MET A 173 3.82 19.81 -0.39
C MET A 173 3.30 20.94 0.51
N PHE A 174 2.34 20.66 1.38
CA PHE A 174 1.70 21.66 2.23
C PHE A 174 2.55 22.13 3.41
N TYR A 175 3.30 21.22 4.03
CA TYR A 175 4.02 21.53 5.27
C TYR A 175 5.54 21.47 5.14
N GLY A 176 6.06 20.84 4.08
CA GLY A 176 7.50 20.65 3.86
C GLY A 176 8.08 21.47 2.70
N GLY A 177 7.24 22.12 1.88
CA GLY A 177 7.67 22.85 0.68
C GLY A 177 8.38 21.97 -0.35
N LYS A 178 8.03 20.68 -0.42
CA LYS A 178 8.68 19.71 -1.32
C LYS A 178 7.65 18.87 -2.06
N LEU A 179 7.82 18.72 -3.37
CA LEU A 179 7.09 17.73 -4.16
C LEU A 179 7.74 16.35 -3.95
N LYS A 180 7.36 15.68 -2.86
CA LYS A 180 7.98 14.41 -2.45
C LYS A 180 6.97 13.47 -1.80
N SER A 181 6.85 12.26 -2.34
CA SER A 181 6.13 11.15 -1.70
C SER A 181 7.09 10.20 -0.96
N MET A 182 6.56 9.11 -0.39
CA MET A 182 7.38 7.98 0.00
C MET A 182 7.76 7.16 -1.24
N PRO A 183 9.03 6.75 -1.39
CA PRO A 183 9.45 5.98 -2.55
C PRO A 183 8.93 4.54 -2.49
N PRO A 184 8.55 3.93 -3.62
CA PRO A 184 8.12 2.53 -3.66
C PRO A 184 9.27 1.56 -3.33
N LYS A 185 10.52 1.91 -3.69
CA LYS A 185 11.76 1.20 -3.37
C LYS A 185 12.81 2.20 -2.87
N LEU A 186 13.52 1.88 -1.78
CA LEU A 186 14.53 2.76 -1.16
C LEU A 186 15.66 1.95 -0.54
N ILE A 187 16.91 2.28 -0.87
CA ILE A 187 18.09 1.73 -0.20
C ILE A 187 18.25 2.33 1.21
N SER A 188 18.63 1.52 2.20
CA SER A 188 18.99 2.00 3.53
C SER A 188 20.24 2.89 3.48
N ASP A 189 20.39 3.79 4.45
CA ASP A 189 21.52 4.73 4.48
C ASP A 189 22.89 4.00 4.59
N ASP A 190 22.92 2.80 5.17
CA ASP A 190 24.11 1.96 5.28
C ASP A 190 24.29 0.98 4.10
N GLY A 191 23.41 1.04 3.10
CA GLY A 191 23.48 0.23 1.88
C GLY A 191 23.14 -1.25 2.06
N LYS A 192 22.74 -1.70 3.26
CA LYS A 192 22.59 -3.14 3.56
C LYS A 192 21.23 -3.72 3.20
N GLN A 193 20.16 -2.92 3.23
CA GLN A 193 18.81 -3.40 2.96
C GLN A 193 18.06 -2.49 2.02
N ILE A 194 17.18 -3.08 1.22
CA ILE A 194 16.24 -2.34 0.38
C ILE A 194 14.85 -2.38 1.03
N VAL A 195 14.28 -1.22 1.32
CA VAL A 195 12.88 -1.09 1.74
C VAL A 195 11.98 -1.06 0.53
N ILE A 196 10.95 -1.90 0.51
CA ILE A 196 9.97 -2.02 -0.57
C ILE A 196 8.54 -1.80 -0.05
N ARG A 197 7.67 -1.28 -0.91
CA ARG A 197 6.24 -1.06 -0.65
C ARG A 197 5.39 -1.71 -1.75
N PRO A 198 5.21 -3.04 -1.72
CA PRO A 198 4.54 -3.74 -2.83
C PRO A 198 3.07 -3.33 -3.02
N LEU A 199 2.42 -2.76 -1.99
CA LEU A 199 1.06 -2.23 -2.09
C LEU A 199 0.98 -0.84 -2.76
N ALA A 200 2.06 -0.33 -3.37
CA ALA A 200 2.12 1.02 -3.95
C ALA A 200 0.98 1.36 -4.92
N TYR A 201 0.45 0.36 -5.63
CA TYR A 201 -0.67 0.51 -6.58
C TYR A 201 -2.03 0.07 -6.03
N CYS A 202 -2.10 -0.37 -4.77
CA CYS A 202 -3.33 -0.84 -4.14
C CYS A 202 -4.10 0.32 -3.49
N LYS A 203 -5.43 0.33 -3.67
CA LYS A 203 -6.34 1.31 -3.05
C LYS A 203 -6.62 0.91 -1.60
N GLU A 204 -6.69 1.87 -0.67
CA GLU A 204 -7.04 1.57 0.73
C GLU A 204 -8.38 0.82 0.85
N LYS A 205 -9.41 1.27 0.12
CA LYS A 205 -10.74 0.65 0.10
C LYS A 205 -10.73 -0.82 -0.30
N ASP A 206 -9.81 -1.22 -1.17
CA ASP A 206 -9.68 -2.61 -1.61
C ASP A 206 -9.04 -3.47 -0.53
N ILE A 207 -8.01 -2.93 0.13
CA ILE A 207 -7.34 -3.56 1.27
C ILE A 207 -8.33 -3.74 2.42
N GLU A 208 -9.18 -2.76 2.70
CA GLU A 208 -10.24 -2.85 3.72
C GLU A 208 -11.22 -3.99 3.43
N LYS A 209 -11.81 -4.00 2.22
CA LYS A 209 -12.73 -5.05 1.80
C LYS A 209 -12.08 -6.43 1.85
N TYR A 210 -10.82 -6.52 1.43
CA TYR A 210 -10.07 -7.77 1.42
C TYR A 210 -9.80 -8.28 2.83
N ALA A 211 -9.39 -7.40 3.74
CA ALA A 211 -9.13 -7.75 5.13
C ALA A 211 -10.38 -8.25 5.86
N VAL A 212 -11.53 -7.63 5.60
CA VAL A 212 -12.83 -8.09 6.13
C VAL A 212 -13.17 -9.47 5.57
N ALA A 213 -13.07 -9.64 4.24
CA ALA A 213 -13.41 -10.91 3.60
C ALA A 213 -12.50 -12.07 4.01
N LYS A 214 -11.21 -11.80 4.26
CA LYS A 214 -10.24 -12.78 4.78
C LYS A 214 -10.32 -12.98 6.29
N ALA A 215 -11.17 -12.21 6.98
CA ALA A 215 -11.33 -12.23 8.44
C ALA A 215 -9.98 -12.14 9.18
N PHE A 216 -9.12 -11.22 8.77
CA PHE A 216 -7.83 -11.05 9.43
C PHE A 216 -8.03 -10.64 10.90
N PRO A 217 -7.23 -11.18 11.84
CA PRO A 217 -7.34 -10.83 13.25
C PRO A 217 -6.63 -9.49 13.48
N ILE A 218 -7.32 -8.40 13.12
CA ILE A 218 -6.82 -7.04 13.20
C ILE A 218 -6.62 -6.64 14.68
N ILE A 219 -5.42 -6.17 14.99
CA ILE A 219 -5.09 -5.62 16.30
C ILE A 219 -5.35 -4.11 16.26
N PRO A 220 -6.27 -3.56 17.07
CA PRO A 220 -6.49 -2.12 17.13
C PRO A 220 -5.23 -1.42 17.67
N CYS A 221 -4.72 -0.45 16.92
CA CYS A 221 -3.55 0.32 17.33
C CYS A 221 -3.98 1.51 18.19
N ASN A 222 -3.90 1.36 19.51
CA ASN A 222 -4.17 2.43 20.48
C ASN A 222 -2.89 3.15 20.93
N LEU A 223 -1.73 2.81 20.34
CA LEU A 223 -0.41 3.23 20.82
C LEU A 223 -0.20 4.73 20.74
N CYS A 224 -0.56 5.30 19.61
CA CYS A 224 -0.45 6.71 19.34
C CYS A 224 -1.85 7.27 19.53
N GLY A 225 -2.26 7.47 20.80
CA GLY A 225 -3.48 8.17 21.15
C GLY A 225 -3.66 9.32 20.18
N SER A 226 -4.72 9.24 19.38
CA SER A 226 -4.97 10.08 18.22
C SER A 226 -4.90 11.54 18.62
N GLN A 227 -3.72 12.17 18.44
CA GLN A 227 -3.56 13.58 18.71
C GLN A 227 -4.47 14.32 17.71
N PRO A 228 -5.45 15.10 18.17
CA PRO A 228 -6.52 15.65 17.34
C PRO A 228 -6.06 16.67 16.26
N ASN A 229 -4.76 16.93 16.14
CA ASN A 229 -4.16 17.85 15.18
C ASN A 229 -3.12 17.18 14.27
N LEU A 230 -3.28 15.90 13.95
CA LEU A 230 -2.39 15.23 13.01
C LEU A 230 -2.69 15.75 11.61
N GLN A 231 -1.78 16.56 11.04
CA GLN A 231 -1.77 16.99 9.63
C GLN A 231 -2.13 15.85 8.65
N ARG A 232 -1.76 14.61 9.00
CA ARG A 232 -2.10 13.40 8.25
C ARG A 232 -3.61 13.10 8.19
N GLN A 233 -4.35 13.33 9.28
CA GLN A 233 -5.81 13.17 9.28
C GLN A 233 -6.47 14.20 8.38
N VAL A 234 -6.07 15.48 8.46
CA VAL A 234 -6.58 16.55 7.58
C VAL A 234 -6.36 16.21 6.11
N VAL A 235 -5.15 15.78 5.74
CA VAL A 235 -4.86 15.36 4.36
C VAL A 235 -5.67 14.13 3.96
N LYS A 236 -5.85 13.14 4.85
CA LYS A 236 -6.64 11.95 4.57
C LYS A 236 -8.13 12.29 4.34
N GLU A 237 -8.70 13.18 5.14
CA GLU A 237 -10.07 13.67 4.97
C GLU A 237 -10.25 14.41 3.65
N MET A 238 -9.29 15.25 3.27
CA MET A 238 -9.28 15.93 1.97
C MET A 238 -9.27 14.94 0.80
N LEU A 239 -8.36 13.95 0.82
CA LEU A 239 -8.27 12.91 -0.23
C LEU A 239 -9.57 12.10 -0.32
N ASN A 240 -10.12 11.69 0.83
CA ASN A 240 -11.39 10.98 0.89
C ASN A 240 -12.56 11.82 0.40
N GLY A 241 -12.54 13.14 0.65
CA GLY A 241 -13.52 14.10 0.16
C GLY A 241 -13.50 14.18 -1.36
N TRP A 242 -12.31 14.33 -1.95
CA TRP A 242 -12.14 14.37 -3.41
C TRP A 242 -12.54 13.06 -4.09
N ASP A 243 -12.16 11.92 -3.53
CA ASP A 243 -12.55 10.61 -4.09
C ASP A 243 -14.07 10.39 -4.06
N ARG A 244 -14.75 10.96 -3.06
CA ARG A 244 -16.22 10.86 -2.92
C ARG A 244 -16.94 11.80 -3.89
N GLN A 245 -16.40 13.00 -4.12
CA GLN A 245 -16.96 13.98 -5.07
C GLN A 245 -16.65 13.63 -6.53
N TYR A 246 -15.47 13.07 -6.77
CA TYR A 246 -14.95 12.74 -8.09
C TYR A 246 -14.32 11.34 -8.05
N PRO A 247 -15.12 10.27 -8.21
CA PRO A 247 -14.59 8.90 -8.30
C PRO A 247 -13.51 8.80 -9.38
N GLY A 248 -12.37 8.20 -9.04
CA GLY A 248 -11.21 8.12 -9.95
C GLY A 248 -10.18 9.23 -9.74
N ARG A 249 -10.47 10.24 -8.90
CA ARG A 249 -9.55 11.38 -8.70
C ARG A 249 -8.21 10.95 -8.11
N LEU A 250 -8.21 10.01 -7.15
CA LEU A 250 -6.97 9.55 -6.52
C LEU A 250 -6.10 8.77 -7.50
N GLU A 251 -6.70 8.03 -8.43
CA GLU A 251 -6.03 7.35 -9.55
C GLU A 251 -5.32 8.36 -10.45
N THR A 252 -6.02 9.42 -10.87
CA THR A 252 -5.44 10.49 -11.68
C THR A 252 -4.30 11.18 -10.95
N MET A 253 -4.49 11.51 -9.67
CA MET A 253 -3.46 12.14 -8.85
C MET A 253 -2.22 11.25 -8.67
N PHE A 254 -2.40 9.93 -8.52
CA PHE A 254 -1.29 9.00 -8.44
C PHE A 254 -0.58 8.87 -9.78
N SER A 255 -1.32 8.85 -10.90
CA SER A 255 -0.73 8.83 -12.25
C SER A 255 0.14 10.07 -12.48
N ALA A 256 -0.25 11.23 -11.98
CA ALA A 256 0.57 12.45 -12.03
C ALA A 256 1.91 12.33 -11.27
N MET A 257 2.03 11.42 -10.30
CA MET A 257 3.32 11.15 -9.64
C MET A 257 4.30 10.37 -10.54
N GLN A 258 3.80 9.71 -11.58
CA GLN A 258 4.58 8.93 -12.55
C GLN A 258 4.85 9.72 -13.84
N ASN A 259 4.00 10.71 -14.15
CA ASN A 259 4.07 11.53 -15.35
C ASN A 259 4.51 12.96 -15.01
N ILE A 260 5.83 13.18 -14.88
CA ILE A 260 6.41 14.46 -14.45
C ILE A 260 6.92 15.25 -15.66
N THR A 261 6.36 16.44 -15.88
CA THR A 261 6.85 17.40 -16.89
C THR A 261 7.82 18.40 -16.24
N LEU A 262 9.13 18.15 -16.34
CA LEU A 262 10.17 18.93 -15.64
C LEU A 262 10.17 20.42 -15.98
N SER A 263 9.88 20.78 -17.23
CA SER A 263 9.77 22.18 -17.68
C SER A 263 8.69 22.98 -16.94
N HIS A 264 7.70 22.30 -16.36
CA HIS A 264 6.57 22.91 -15.66
C HIS A 264 6.70 22.87 -14.12
N LEU A 265 7.80 22.35 -13.57
CA LEU A 265 8.01 22.21 -12.12
C LEU A 265 8.97 23.22 -11.49
N CYS A 266 9.29 24.32 -12.18
CA CYS A 266 10.08 25.46 -11.64
C CYS A 266 11.43 25.10 -10.98
N ASP A 267 12.04 23.96 -11.31
CA ASP A 267 13.35 23.55 -10.78
C ASP A 267 14.47 23.78 -11.82
N PRO A 268 15.27 24.86 -11.71
CA PRO A 268 16.32 25.18 -12.67
C PRO A 268 17.52 24.24 -12.60
N LYS A 269 17.57 23.29 -11.66
CA LYS A 269 18.61 22.26 -11.61
C LYS A 269 18.24 21.03 -12.43
N LEU A 270 16.94 20.76 -12.57
CA LEU A 270 16.44 19.62 -13.34
C LEU A 270 16.00 20.01 -14.76
N PHE A 271 15.71 21.29 -14.99
CA PHE A 271 15.40 21.82 -16.32
C PHE A 271 16.17 23.12 -16.59
N ASP A 272 16.85 23.20 -17.74
CA ASP A 272 17.67 24.37 -18.10
C ASP A 272 16.82 25.51 -18.68
N PHE A 273 16.18 26.28 -17.79
CA PHE A 273 15.43 27.47 -18.19
C PHE A 273 16.33 28.58 -18.79
N LYS A 274 17.61 28.63 -18.43
CA LYS A 274 18.53 29.70 -18.90
C LYS A 274 18.98 29.46 -20.33
N GLY A 275 19.06 28.19 -20.74
CA GLY A 275 19.45 27.77 -22.08
C GLY A 275 18.39 28.01 -23.16
N ILE A 276 17.15 28.33 -22.79
CA ILE A 276 16.04 28.55 -23.73
C ILE A 276 16.31 29.80 -24.57
N LYS A 277 16.34 29.63 -25.90
CA LYS A 277 16.55 30.71 -26.87
C LYS A 277 15.37 30.85 -27.83
N HIS A 278 15.19 32.08 -28.32
CA HIS A 278 14.20 32.36 -29.36
C HIS A 278 14.44 31.51 -30.62
N GLY A 279 13.40 30.87 -31.14
CA GLY A 279 13.45 30.02 -32.33
C GLY A 279 13.95 28.59 -32.08
N GLN A 280 14.18 28.21 -30.83
CA GLN A 280 14.54 26.84 -30.46
C GLN A 280 13.28 26.00 -30.19
N LEU A 281 13.18 24.84 -30.82
CA LEU A 281 12.27 23.78 -30.42
C LEU A 281 12.97 22.92 -29.37
N ILE A 282 12.35 22.72 -28.21
CA ILE A 282 12.89 21.86 -27.15
C ILE A 282 12.23 20.50 -27.28
N GLU A 283 13.03 19.49 -27.60
CA GLU A 283 12.55 18.11 -27.73
C GLU A 283 12.06 17.57 -26.37
N GLY A 284 10.88 16.94 -26.37
CA GLY A 284 10.28 16.38 -25.14
C GLY A 284 9.63 17.39 -24.20
N VAL A 285 9.46 18.64 -24.62
CA VAL A 285 8.64 19.64 -23.92
C VAL A 285 7.32 19.79 -24.67
N GLU A 286 6.21 19.46 -24.02
CA GLU A 286 4.88 19.92 -24.43
C GLU A 286 4.96 21.45 -24.53
N GLY A 287 4.78 22.00 -25.74
CA GLY A 287 4.87 23.44 -25.99
C GLY A 287 3.71 24.20 -25.35
N ASP A 288 3.21 25.25 -26.00
CA ASP A 288 1.97 25.92 -25.54
C ASP A 288 0.71 25.02 -25.61
N THR A 289 0.86 23.74 -26.00
CA THR A 289 -0.16 22.69 -25.89
C THR A 289 -0.51 22.32 -24.45
N ALA A 290 0.24 22.82 -23.45
CA ALA A 290 -0.06 22.63 -22.02
C ALA A 290 -1.46 23.16 -21.59
N PHE A 291 -2.13 23.95 -22.45
CA PHE A 291 -3.49 24.44 -22.26
C PHE A 291 -4.54 23.76 -23.15
N ASP A 292 -4.14 22.85 -24.04
CA ASP A 292 -5.04 22.05 -24.85
C ASP A 292 -5.59 20.86 -24.04
N GLU A 293 -6.78 20.37 -24.35
CA GLU A 293 -7.33 19.16 -23.71
C GLU A 293 -6.48 17.93 -24.08
N GLU A 294 -5.53 17.59 -23.22
CA GLU A 294 -4.85 16.31 -23.31
C GLU A 294 -5.77 15.18 -22.85
N ASN A 295 -5.94 14.17 -23.69
CA ASN A 295 -6.46 12.87 -23.26
C ASN A 295 -5.38 12.20 -22.40
N ILE A 296 -5.27 12.62 -21.13
CA ILE A 296 -4.50 11.90 -20.12
C ILE A 296 -5.15 10.54 -20.01
N THR A 297 -4.59 9.54 -20.69
CA THR A 297 -5.00 8.15 -20.49
C THR A 297 -4.52 7.81 -19.08
N PRO A 298 -5.43 7.70 -18.09
CA PRO A 298 -5.01 7.31 -16.75
C PRO A 298 -4.32 5.96 -16.87
N MET A 299 -3.27 5.71 -16.09
CA MET A 299 -2.68 4.38 -16.04
C MET A 299 -3.83 3.41 -15.71
N GLN A 300 -4.19 2.55 -16.68
CA GLN A 300 -5.33 1.66 -16.52
C GLN A 300 -4.92 0.58 -15.52
N PHE A 301 -5.10 0.86 -14.23
CA PHE A 301 -5.17 -0.16 -13.20
C PHE A 301 -6.49 -0.89 -13.39
N GLY A 302 -6.66 -1.62 -14.51
CA GLY A 302 -7.95 -2.05 -15.05
C GLY A 302 -8.96 -2.37 -13.96
N ASP A 303 -9.89 -1.47 -13.72
CA ASP A 303 -11.05 -1.76 -12.91
C ASP A 303 -11.93 -2.61 -13.81
N GLU A 304 -11.82 -3.94 -13.71
CA GLU A 304 -12.62 -4.92 -14.46
C GLU A 304 -14.12 -4.83 -14.13
N ASP A 305 -14.65 -3.68 -13.70
CA ASP A 305 -16.09 -3.50 -13.47
C ASP A 305 -16.86 -3.26 -14.78
N GLN A 306 -16.18 -3.07 -15.93
CA GLN A 306 -16.80 -3.09 -17.25
C GLN A 306 -15.85 -3.65 -18.33
N ALA A 307 -16.39 -4.51 -19.19
CA ALA A 307 -15.86 -5.08 -20.45
C ALA A 307 -15.10 -6.43 -20.39
N ASP A 308 -15.59 -7.35 -21.22
CA ASP A 308 -14.99 -8.61 -21.64
C ASP A 308 -13.58 -8.42 -22.19
N PHE A 309 -12.72 -9.39 -21.90
CA PHE A 309 -11.34 -9.45 -22.36
C PHE A 309 -11.26 -9.63 -23.89
N SER A 310 -10.70 -8.65 -24.59
CA SER A 310 -9.94 -8.93 -25.81
C SER A 310 -8.48 -9.11 -25.42
N GLU A 311 -7.96 -10.30 -25.70
CA GLU A 311 -6.54 -10.65 -25.57
C GLU A 311 -5.67 -9.67 -26.35
N GLN A 312 -4.73 -9.01 -25.67
CA GLN A 312 -3.34 -8.87 -26.11
C GLN A 312 -2.53 -8.14 -25.03
N GLU A 313 -1.32 -8.68 -24.77
CA GLU A 313 -0.26 -8.18 -23.89
C GLU A 313 -0.42 -8.44 -22.38
N MET A 314 -0.32 -9.72 -22.00
CA MET A 314 0.11 -10.12 -20.65
C MET A 314 1.34 -11.02 -20.70
N ILE A 315 2.23 -10.84 -19.71
CA ILE A 315 3.34 -11.73 -19.38
C ILE A 315 2.79 -13.16 -19.27
N ALA A 316 3.39 -14.08 -20.02
CA ALA A 316 2.94 -15.47 -20.10
C ALA A 316 3.14 -16.19 -18.75
N PHE A 317 2.04 -16.47 -18.06
CA PHE A 317 1.99 -17.38 -16.93
C PHE A 317 1.86 -18.81 -17.47
N LYS A 318 2.64 -19.77 -16.96
CA LYS A 318 2.48 -21.19 -17.29
C LYS A 318 1.07 -21.64 -16.91
N GLU A 319 0.38 -22.27 -17.86
CA GLU A 319 -0.88 -22.95 -17.59
C GLU A 319 -0.68 -24.09 -16.58
N VAL A 320 -1.58 -24.15 -15.60
CA VAL A 320 -1.65 -25.19 -14.58
C VAL A 320 -2.21 -26.46 -15.22
N ARG A 321 -1.51 -27.59 -15.08
CA ARG A 321 -2.07 -28.93 -15.22
C ARG A 321 -2.57 -29.43 -13.87
#